data_AF-A0A964H9W7-F1
#
_entry.id   AF-A0A964H9W7-F1
#
_cell.length_a   1.000
_cell.length_b   1.000
_cell.length_c   1.000
_cell.angle_alpha   90.00
_cell.angle_beta   90.00
_cell.angle_gamma   90.00
#
_symmetry.space_group_name_H-M   'P 1'
#
loop_
_entity.id
_entity.type
_entity.pdbx_description
1 polymer ?
#
loop_
_entity_poly.entity_id
_entity_poly.type
_entity_poly.pdbx_seq_one_letter_code
_entity_poly.pdbx_strand_id
1 'polypeptide(L)' 'MKVLFATSEIAPWVKTGGLGDVAAALPPALAAAGVDMRVLVPAYPALREAFPETRE' A
#
# COMPACT_ATOMS: atom_id res chain seq x y z
N MET A 1 3.80 -16.18 -8.48
CA MET A 1 4.81 -15.10 -8.63
C MET A 1 4.74 -14.21 -7.40
N LYS A 2 5.87 -13.72 -6.88
CA LYS A 2 5.93 -12.83 -5.71
C LYS A 2 6.30 -11.42 -6.14
N VAL A 3 5.53 -10.43 -5.70
CA VAL A 3 5.70 -9.02 -6.10
C VAL A 3 5.63 -8.13 -4.87
N LEU A 4 6.64 -7.27 -4.71
CA LEU A 4 6.63 -6.16 -3.78
C LEU A 4 6.33 -4.87 -4.54
N PHE A 5 5.17 -4.28 -4.29
CA PHE A 5 4.74 -3.02 -4.86
C PHE A 5 5.19 -1.87 -3.97
N ALA A 6 6.29 -1.21 -4.33
CA ALA A 6 6.81 -0.05 -3.60
C ALA A 6 6.22 1.25 -4.17
N THR A 7 5.65 2.08 -3.30
CA THR A 7 4.95 3.32 -3.68
C THR A 7 5.14 4.40 -2.61
N SER A 8 5.07 5.67 -3.02
CA SER A 8 5.06 6.80 -2.08
C SER A 8 3.66 7.14 -1.56
N GLU A 9 2.60 6.60 -2.16
CA GLU A 9 1.20 6.90 -1.84
C GLU A 9 0.37 5.64 -1.66
N ILE A 10 -0.59 5.69 -0.74
CA ILE A 10 -1.64 4.68 -0.53
C ILE A 10 -2.90 5.33 0.05
N ALA A 11 -4.05 5.14 -0.61
CA ALA A 11 -5.33 5.61 -0.10
C ALA A 11 -5.84 4.74 1.08
N PRO A 12 -6.58 5.31 2.05
CA PRO A 12 -6.93 6.72 2.18
C PRO A 12 -5.87 7.56 2.94
N TRP A 13 -4.79 6.96 3.43
CA TRP A 13 -3.90 7.61 4.40
C TRP A 13 -2.94 8.65 3.80
N VAL A 14 -2.29 8.31 2.69
CA VAL A 14 -1.24 9.13 2.07
C VAL A 14 -1.51 9.23 0.59
N LYS A 15 -2.09 10.33 0.16
CA LYS A 15 -2.56 10.50 -1.21
C LYS A 15 -2.45 11.96 -1.63
N THR A 16 -1.84 12.18 -2.79
CA THR A 16 -1.83 13.49 -3.47
C THR A 16 -2.56 13.43 -4.81
N GLY A 17 -2.57 12.26 -5.46
CA GLY A 17 -3.20 12.07 -6.76
C GLY A 17 -3.60 10.61 -7.03
N GLY A 18 -3.72 10.24 -8.30
CA GLY A 18 -4.19 8.91 -8.72
C GLY A 18 -3.31 7.74 -8.29
N LEU A 19 -2.03 7.98 -7.95
CA LEU A 19 -1.11 6.93 -7.49
C LEU A 19 -1.66 6.21 -6.24
N GLY A 20 -2.16 6.97 -5.25
CA GLY A 20 -2.73 6.38 -4.03
C GLY A 20 -3.95 5.47 -4.29
N ASP A 21 -4.75 5.77 -5.32
CA ASP A 21 -5.90 4.91 -5.69
C ASP A 21 -5.42 3.61 -6.33
N VAL A 22 -4.45 3.70 -7.24
CA VAL A 22 -3.86 2.52 -7.89
C VAL A 22 -3.18 1.64 -6.85
N ALA A 23 -2.42 2.23 -5.92
CA ALA A 23 -1.76 1.51 -4.84
C ALA A 23 -2.73 0.79 -3.89
N ALA A 24 -3.96 1.30 -3.74
CA ALA A 24 -5.01 0.65 -2.96
C ALA A 24 -5.77 -0.42 -3.76
N ALA A 25 -5.97 -0.22 -5.08
CA ALA A 25 -6.84 -1.08 -5.90
C ALA A 25 -6.10 -2.22 -6.62
N LEU A 26 -4.89 -1.99 -7.13
CA LEU A 26 -4.17 -2.97 -7.95
C LEU A 26 -3.66 -4.18 -7.14
N PRO A 27 -3.03 -4.02 -5.96
CA PRO A 27 -2.56 -5.16 -5.17
C PRO A 27 -3.65 -6.18 -4.81
N PRO A 28 -4.84 -5.81 -4.29
CA PRO A 28 -5.88 -6.80 -4.01
C PRO A 28 -6.43 -7.45 -5.28
N ALA A 29 -6.52 -6.71 -6.40
CA ALA A 29 -6.96 -7.29 -7.68
C ALA A 29 -5.98 -8.36 -8.21
N LEU A 30 -4.67 -8.11 -8.13
CA LEU A 30 -3.66 -9.10 -8.51
C LEU A 30 -3.55 -10.25 -7.50
N ALA A 31 -3.77 -9.98 -6.21
CA ALA A 31 -3.87 -11.03 -5.20
C ALA A 31 -5.02 -11.99 -5.48
N ALA A 32 -6.19 -11.47 -5.87
CA ALA A 32 -7.33 -12.27 -6.29
C ALA A 32 -7.04 -13.12 -7.56
N ALA A 33 -6.12 -12.67 -8.42
CA ALA A 33 -5.64 -13.41 -9.58
C ALA A 33 -4.50 -14.42 -9.26
N GLY A 34 -4.16 -14.63 -7.99
CA GLY A 34 -3.17 -15.62 -7.55
C GLY A 34 -1.72 -15.10 -7.47
N VAL A 35 -1.51 -13.79 -7.48
CA VAL A 35 -0.19 -13.18 -7.27
C VAL A 35 0.04 -12.94 -5.77
N ASP A 36 1.19 -13.35 -5.23
CA ASP A 36 1.59 -13.00 -3.86
C ASP A 36 2.06 -11.55 -3.84
N MET A 37 1.14 -10.63 -3.51
CA MET A 37 1.33 -9.19 -3.51
C MET A 37 1.59 -8.66 -2.10
N ARG A 38 2.59 -7.79 -1.98
CA ARG A 38 2.81 -6.96 -0.79
C ARG A 38 2.98 -5.51 -1.20
N VAL A 39 2.60 -4.58 -0.32
CA VAL A 39 2.78 -3.15 -0.55
C VAL A 39 3.80 -2.60 0.44
N LEU A 40 4.78 -1.86 -0.06
CA LEU A 40 5.72 -1.10 0.75
C LEU A 40 5.47 0.39 0.53
N VAL A 41 5.28 1.11 1.62
CA VAL A 41 5.08 2.56 1.64
C VAL A 41 5.87 3.15 2.80
N PRO A 42 6.42 4.38 2.69
CA PRO A 42 7.07 5.02 3.83
C PRO A 42 6.13 5.15 5.02
N ALA A 43 6.66 5.01 6.23
CA ALA A 43 5.92 5.13 7.48
C ALA A 43 5.59 6.59 7.83
N TYR A 44 4.83 7.26 6.96
CA TYR A 44 4.35 8.62 7.20
C TYR A 44 3.52 8.70 8.49
N PRO A 45 3.43 9.88 9.14
CA PRO A 45 2.70 10.03 10.40
C PRO A 45 1.26 9.49 10.35
N ALA A 46 0.53 9.74 9.27
CA ALA A 46 -0.85 9.25 9.09
C ALA A 46 -0.96 7.72 9.08
N LEU A 47 0.05 7.01 8.55
CA LEU A 47 0.08 5.55 8.57
C LEU A 47 0.48 5.01 9.95
N ARG A 48 1.41 5.68 10.64
CA ARG A 48 1.79 5.32 12.01
C ARG A 48 0.61 5.49 12.98
N GLU A 49 -0.20 6.52 12.79
CA GLU A 49 -1.41 6.75 13.57
C GLU A 49 -2.48 5.70 13.26
N ALA A 50 -2.70 5.39 11.98
CA ALA A 50 -3.69 4.39 11.58
C ALA A 50 -3.31 2.95 11.95
N PHE A 51 -2.01 2.66 12.05
CA PHE A 51 -1.47 1.34 12.34
C PHE A 51 -0.41 1.42 13.46
N PRO A 52 -0.84 1.63 14.72
CA PRO A 52 0.08 1.86 15.84
C PRO A 52 0.96 0.65 16.19
N GLU A 53 0.53 -0.55 15.84
CA GLU A 53 1.25 -1.81 16.12
C GLU A 53 2.31 -2.17 15.07
N THR A 54 2.48 -1.32 14.05
CA THR A 54 3.45 -1.60 12.97
C THR A 54 4.86 -1.46 13.52
N ARG A 55 5.64 -2.56 13.47
CA ARG A 55 7.06 -2.56 13.83
C ARG A 55 7.89 -2.12 12.63
N GLU A 56 8.98 -1.39 12.90
CA GLU A 56 9.98 -1.00 11.90
C GLU A 56 10.63 -2.20 11.20
#